data_AF-A0A6P8XGX0-F1
#
_entry.id   AF-A0A6P8XGX0-F1
#
_cell.length_a   1.000
_cell.length_b   1.000
_cell.length_c   1.000
_cell.angle_alpha   90.00
_cell.angle_beta   90.00
_cell.angle_gamma   90.00
#
_symmetry.space_group_name_H-M   'P 1'
#
loop_
_entity.id
_entity.type
_entity.pdbx_description
1 polymer ?
#
loop_
_entity_poly.entity_id
_entity_poly.type
_entity_poly.pdbx_seq_one_letter_code
_entity_poly.pdbx_strand_id
1 'polypeptide(L)'
;MSRYLYGDLILEAFMEFRRPMSMDEVVEYVAEMTDSTYLQVRLPVDNTLTAAWMHGFVERNNDLYTLQLPDYAKDHRRHRNSLHLGRKHECSSFNRRRRCKRL
;
A
#
# COMPACT_ATOMS: atom_id res chain seq x y z
N MET A 1 -19.40 -7.95 23.17
CA MET A 1 -18.79 -6.67 22.77
C MET A 1 -18.27 -6.85 21.36
N SER A 2 -18.86 -6.18 20.36
CA SER A 2 -18.37 -6.26 18.98
C SER A 2 -16.97 -5.70 18.94
N ARG A 3 -16.00 -6.52 18.53
CA ARG A 3 -14.55 -6.19 18.63
C ARG A 3 -14.12 -5.11 17.63
N TYR A 4 -14.96 -4.82 16.64
CA TYR A 4 -14.73 -3.83 15.60
C TYR A 4 -16.03 -3.04 15.41
N LEU A 5 -15.99 -1.76 15.77
CA LEU A 5 -17.09 -0.83 15.58
C LEU A 5 -16.82 0.00 14.32
N TYR A 6 -17.90 0.42 13.65
CA TYR A 6 -17.87 1.32 12.49
C TYR A 6 -17.20 0.77 11.22
N GLY A 7 -16.97 -0.55 11.11
CA GLY A 7 -16.36 -1.15 9.92
C GLY A 7 -17.11 -0.81 8.62
N ASP A 8 -18.45 -0.85 8.66
CA ASP A 8 -19.29 -0.54 7.51
C ASP A 8 -19.17 0.94 7.10
N LEU A 9 -19.19 1.86 8.07
CA LEU A 9 -19.04 3.31 7.81
C LEU A 9 -17.66 3.67 7.29
N ILE A 10 -16.62 3.00 7.79
CA ILE A 10 -15.25 3.19 7.30
C ILE A 10 -15.15 2.73 5.84
N LEU A 11 -15.74 1.57 5.50
CA LEU A 11 -15.79 1.08 4.12
C LEU A 11 -16.57 2.02 3.22
N GLU A 12 -17.72 2.50 3.69
CA GLU A 12 -18.57 3.46 2.98
C GLU A 12 -17.79 4.73 2.64
N ALA A 13 -17.05 5.29 3.61
CA ALA A 13 -16.20 6.45 3.39
C ALA A 13 -15.19 6.21 2.24
N PHE A 14 -14.49 5.08 2.25
CA PHE A 14 -13.56 4.75 1.16
C PHE A 14 -14.25 4.54 -0.19
N MET A 15 -15.46 3.97 -0.20
CA MET A 15 -16.25 3.77 -1.42
C MET A 15 -16.80 5.07 -2.00
N GLU A 16 -17.15 6.03 -1.15
CA GLU A 16 -17.69 7.34 -1.51
C GLU A 16 -16.57 8.23 -2.09
N PHE A 17 -15.47 8.41 -1.36
CA PHE A 17 -14.40 9.31 -1.78
C PHE A 17 -13.47 8.71 -2.84
N ARG A 18 -13.36 7.37 -2.92
CA ARG A 18 -12.51 6.62 -3.87
C ARG A 18 -11.08 7.15 -3.99
N ARG A 19 -10.52 7.63 -2.88
CA ARG A 19 -9.17 8.18 -2.77
C ARG A 19 -8.50 7.71 -1.49
N PRO A 20 -7.16 7.80 -1.38
CA PRO A 20 -6.48 7.65 -0.11
C PRO A 20 -6.98 8.69 0.89
N MET A 21 -7.26 8.26 2.12
CA MET A 21 -7.73 9.13 3.19
C MET A 21 -6.87 8.99 4.43
N SER A 22 -6.67 10.09 5.12
CA SER A 22 -6.01 10.13 6.43
C SER A 22 -6.92 9.58 7.52
N MET A 23 -6.33 9.19 8.65
CA MET A 23 -7.08 8.78 9.85
C MET A 23 -8.10 9.86 10.26
N ASP A 24 -7.68 11.13 10.26
CA ASP A 24 -8.53 12.24 10.71
C ASP A 24 -9.77 12.40 9.83
N GLU A 25 -9.62 12.31 8.51
CA GLU A 25 -10.75 12.36 7.57
C GLU A 25 -11.74 11.22 7.81
N VAL A 26 -11.25 10.00 8.07
CA VAL A 26 -12.11 8.85 8.36
C VAL A 26 -12.84 9.05 9.69
N VAL A 27 -12.16 9.57 10.72
CA VAL A 27 -12.77 9.83 12.02
C VAL A 27 -13.83 10.92 11.93
N GLU A 28 -13.57 12.01 11.20
CA GLU A 28 -14.53 13.08 10.96
C GLU A 28 -15.78 12.56 10.26
N TYR A 29 -15.61 11.77 9.20
CA TYR A 29 -16.75 11.16 8.49
C TYR A 29 -17.59 10.26 9.41
N VAL A 30 -16.96 9.38 10.17
CA VAL A 30 -17.69 8.47 11.07
C VAL A 30 -18.36 9.24 12.20
N ALA A 31 -17.72 10.28 12.73
CA ALA A 31 -18.29 11.14 13.77
C ALA A 31 -19.55 11.86 13.27
N GLU A 32 -19.51 12.40 12.05
CA GLU A 32 -20.66 13.03 11.39
C GLU A 32 -21.80 12.03 11.15
N MET A 33 -21.48 10.83 10.63
CA MET A 33 -22.50 9.80 10.36
C MET A 33 -23.14 9.17 11.59
N THR A 34 -22.52 9.32 12.77
CA THR A 34 -22.98 8.69 14.02
C THR A 34 -23.43 9.71 15.07
N ASP A 35 -23.54 10.99 14.71
CA ASP A 35 -23.82 12.10 15.62
C ASP A 35 -22.96 12.05 16.91
N SER A 36 -21.73 11.58 16.76
CA SER A 36 -20.81 11.31 17.88
C SER A 36 -19.64 12.28 17.85
N THR A 37 -18.94 12.42 18.98
CA THR A 37 -17.78 13.31 19.03
C THR A 37 -16.53 12.65 18.47
N TYR A 38 -15.67 13.43 17.82
CA TYR A 38 -14.38 12.98 17.29
C TYR A 38 -13.58 12.15 18.32
N LEU A 39 -13.53 12.60 19.59
CA LEU A 39 -12.79 11.91 20.66
C LEU A 39 -13.35 10.52 21.00
N GLN A 40 -14.66 10.31 20.88
CA GLN A 40 -15.29 9.02 21.15
C GLN A 40 -15.05 8.03 20.02
N VAL A 41 -14.97 8.52 18.79
CA VAL A 41 -14.90 7.71 17.57
C VAL A 41 -13.44 7.39 17.18
N ARG A 42 -12.49 8.27 17.50
CA ARG A 42 -11.08 8.13 17.12
C ARG A 42 -10.46 6.79 17.49
N LEU A 43 -10.57 6.38 18.75
CA LEU A 43 -9.94 5.14 19.24
C LEU A 43 -10.58 3.88 18.61
N PRO A 44 -11.92 3.76 18.54
CA PRO A 44 -12.57 2.70 17.78
C PRO A 44 -12.15 2.63 16.30
N VAL A 45 -12.10 3.76 15.60
CA VAL A 45 -11.73 3.83 14.18
C VAL A 45 -10.27 3.41 13.97
N ASP A 46 -9.36 3.87 14.83
CA ASP A 46 -7.94 3.50 14.77
C ASP A 46 -7.73 1.98 14.95
N ASN A 47 -8.41 1.39 15.94
CA ASN A 47 -8.36 -0.05 16.17
C ASN A 47 -8.88 -0.83 14.96
N THR A 48 -9.98 -0.37 14.35
CA THR A 48 -10.58 -1.03 13.18
C THR A 48 -9.69 -0.87 11.94
N LEU A 49 -9.13 0.30 11.67
CA LEU A 49 -8.21 0.54 10.55
C LEU A 49 -6.90 -0.24 10.71
N THR A 50 -6.37 -0.31 11.93
CA THR A 50 -5.19 -1.12 12.24
C THR A 50 -5.47 -2.60 11.99
N ALA A 51 -6.62 -3.12 12.43
CA ALA A 51 -7.01 -4.49 12.14
C ALA A 51 -7.17 -4.73 10.63
N ALA A 52 -7.84 -3.82 9.92
CA ALA A 52 -8.03 -3.89 8.48
C ALA A 52 -6.69 -3.91 7.72
N TRP A 53 -5.70 -3.13 8.19
CA TRP A 53 -4.35 -3.15 7.64
C TRP A 53 -3.63 -4.47 7.90
N MET A 54 -3.70 -4.98 9.13
CA MET A 54 -3.11 -6.28 9.50
C MET A 54 -3.70 -7.45 8.69
N HIS A 55 -4.97 -7.36 8.31
CA HIS A 55 -5.65 -8.35 7.49
C HIS A 55 -5.48 -8.15 5.98
N GLY A 56 -4.86 -7.05 5.54
CA GLY A 56 -4.61 -6.75 4.12
C GLY A 56 -5.80 -6.15 3.37
N PHE A 57 -6.83 -5.66 4.07
CA PHE A 57 -7.98 -4.98 3.45
C PHE A 57 -7.69 -3.53 3.08
N VAL A 58 -6.80 -2.87 3.83
CA VAL A 58 -6.33 -1.52 3.54
C VAL A 58 -4.82 -1.49 3.49
N GLU A 59 -4.28 -0.67 2.59
CA GLU A 59 -2.87 -0.35 2.51
C GLU A 59 -2.62 0.99 3.19
N ARG A 60 -1.56 1.09 3.98
CA ARG A 60 -1.14 2.33 4.62
C ARG A 60 0.12 2.87 3.94
N ASN A 61 0.02 4.05 3.34
CA ASN A 61 1.12 4.75 2.67
C ASN A 61 1.23 6.18 3.22
N ASN A 62 2.33 6.52 3.90
CA ASN A 62 2.58 7.86 4.46
C ASN A 62 1.37 8.46 5.19
N ASP A 63 0.79 7.70 6.12
CA ASP A 63 -0.39 8.07 6.93
C ASP A 63 -1.72 8.19 6.19
N LEU A 64 -1.75 7.82 4.92
CA LEU A 64 -2.96 7.64 4.14
C LEU A 64 -3.33 6.16 4.07
N TYR A 65 -4.60 5.87 4.29
CA TYR A 65 -5.21 4.56 4.15
C TYR A 65 -5.89 4.47 2.80
N THR A 66 -5.70 3.36 2.09
CA THR A 66 -6.33 3.09 0.80
C THR A 66 -6.98 1.72 0.83
N LEU A 67 -8.24 1.62 0.41
CA LEU A 67 -8.95 0.35 0.33
C LEU A 67 -8.37 -0.53 -0.79
N GLN A 68 -7.87 -1.71 -0.42
CA GLN A 68 -7.45 -2.75 -1.36
C GLN A 68 -8.70 -3.50 -1.82
N LEU A 69 -9.28 -3.07 -2.93
CA LEU A 69 -10.35 -3.82 -3.58
C LEU A 69 -9.75 -5.09 -4.19
N PRO A 70 -10.38 -6.27 -4.01
CA PRO A 70 -9.90 -7.49 -4.64
C PRO A 70 -9.87 -7.31 -6.16
N ASP A 71 -8.66 -7.40 -6.70
CA ASP A 71 -8.37 -7.37 -8.12
C ASP A 71 -8.98 -8.61 -8.80
N TYR A 72 -10.27 -8.59 -9.13
CA TYR A 72 -10.81 -9.49 -10.16
C TYR A 72 -10.28 -9.14 -11.57
N ALA A 73 -9.36 -8.17 -11.69
CA ALA A 73 -8.85 -7.63 -12.95
C ALA A 73 -7.35 -7.26 -12.95
N LYS A 74 -6.48 -8.00 -12.24
CA LYS A 74 -5.00 -7.87 -12.45
C LYS A 74 -4.34 -9.19 -12.84
N ASP A 75 -4.80 -9.76 -13.95
CA ASP A 75 -3.88 -10.38 -14.89
C ASP A 75 -3.34 -9.30 -15.85
N HIS A 76 -2.02 -9.30 -16.05
CA HIS A 76 -1.24 -8.45 -16.98
C HIS A 76 -0.79 -7.04 -16.56
N ARG A 77 -0.01 -6.88 -15.48
CA ARG A 77 1.12 -5.92 -15.48
C ARG A 77 2.38 -6.44 -14.75
N ARG A 78 2.87 -7.61 -15.16
CA ARG A 78 4.29 -7.97 -14.99
C ARG A 78 5.04 -7.62 -16.28
N HIS A 79 5.28 -6.33 -16.55
CA HIS A 79 6.30 -5.91 -17.53
C HIS A 79 6.53 -4.39 -17.42
N ARG A 80 7.52 -4.01 -16.60
CA ARG A 80 8.45 -2.91 -16.86
C ARG A 80 9.49 -2.90 -15.74
N ASN A 81 10.58 -3.60 -15.98
CA ASN A 81 11.93 -3.22 -15.58
C ASN A 81 12.87 -3.89 -16.58
N SER A 82 12.93 -3.31 -17.77
CA SER A 82 13.98 -3.58 -18.75
C SER A 82 14.61 -2.26 -19.13
N LEU A 83 15.93 -2.22 -18.98
CA LEU A 83 16.91 -1.27 -19.51
C LEU A 83 17.12 0.03 -18.74
N HIS A 84 18.18 0.04 -17.92
CA HIS A 84 19.34 0.86 -18.29
C HIS A 84 20.66 0.13 -18.03
N LEU A 85 21.44 0.03 -19.11
CA LEU A 85 22.81 -0.48 -19.16
C LEU A 85 23.74 0.28 -18.21
N GLY A 86 24.63 -0.48 -17.56
CA GLY A 86 26.06 -0.22 -17.66
C GLY A 86 26.71 0.56 -16.52
N ARG A 87 27.35 -0.17 -15.60
CA ARG A 87 28.76 0.11 -15.26
C ARG A 87 29.45 -1.13 -14.70
N LYS A 88 30.55 -1.47 -15.38
CA LYS A 88 31.45 -2.59 -15.17
C LYS A 88 32.10 -2.47 -13.80
N HIS A 89 32.13 -3.54 -13.01
CA HIS A 89 33.21 -3.77 -12.07
C HIS A 89 33.70 -5.21 -12.19
N GLU A 90 35.00 -5.29 -12.36
CA GLU A 90 35.81 -6.45 -12.71
C GLU A 90 35.79 -7.48 -11.57
N CYS A 91 35.47 -8.72 -11.90
CA CYS A 91 35.94 -9.87 -11.13
C CYS A 91 37.19 -10.41 -11.83
N SER A 92 38.30 -10.36 -11.08
CA SER A 92 39.59 -10.91 -11.49
C SER A 92 39.53 -12.43 -11.66
N SER A 93 40.53 -12.92 -12.40
CA SER A 93 41.04 -14.30 -12.41
C SER A 93 40.39 -15.27 -13.40
N PHE A 94 40.99 -15.44 -14.59
CA PHE A 94 41.83 -16.62 -14.81
C PHE A 94 42.62 -16.57 -16.14
N ASN A 95 43.92 -16.79 -15.98
CA ASN A 95 44.99 -17.06 -16.93
C ASN A 95 44.61 -17.97 -18.13
N ARG A 96 44.98 -17.59 -19.38
CA ARG A 96 45.83 -18.39 -20.29
C ARG A 96 45.85 -17.87 -21.75
N ARG A 97 47.06 -17.43 -22.14
CA ARG A 97 47.82 -17.89 -23.33
C ARG A 97 47.36 -17.55 -24.77
N ARG A 98 48.36 -16.99 -25.48
CA ARG A 98 48.70 -17.08 -26.93
C ARG A 98 48.05 -16.02 -27.84
N ARG A 99 48.83 -15.02 -28.25
CA ARG A 99 49.65 -14.97 -29.49
C ARG A 99 48.81 -15.08 -30.77
N CYS A 100 48.76 -13.97 -31.52
CA CYS A 100 48.90 -13.81 -32.99
C CYS A 100 48.42 -12.38 -33.33
N LYS A 101 49.28 -11.35 -33.46
CA LYS A 101 49.98 -10.92 -34.68
C LYS A 101 49.23 -11.20 -36.00
N ARG A 102 48.75 -10.14 -36.66
CA ARG A 102 49.22 -9.58 -37.95
C ARG A 102 48.17 -8.55 -38.43
N LEU A 103 48.61 -7.30 -38.53
CA LEU A 103 48.87 -6.54 -39.78
C LEU A 103 47.56 -6.07 -40.42
#